data_AF-A0A252AVZ0-F1
#
_entry.id   AF-A0A252AVZ0-F1
#
_cell.length_a   1.000
_cell.length_b   1.000
_cell.length_c   1.000
_cell.angle_alpha   90.00
_cell.angle_beta   90.00
_cell.angle_gamma   90.00
#
_symmetry.space_group_name_H-M   'P 1'
#
loop_
_entity.id
_entity.type
_entity.pdbx_description
1 polymer ?
#
loop_
_entity_poly.entity_id
_entity_poly.type
_entity_poly.pdbx_seq_one_letter_code
_entity_poly.pdbx_strand_id
1 'polypeptide(L)'
;MASMEQEKGGKTLPDRGQTESRTLFQTEAPLSTTAFWKGQTDARIPLRIVTMAESQFCVRDDAVAIFVNNECPSERGGEWLEIKHWSGIITSKSQHGGGCLCCSGLDGLGRFLIALFQERARGMCNFFRNAVIACSSTQKDAVIDMILSDSVVTSLYGLQPVSGRFSCDS
;
A
#
# COMPACT_ATOMS: atom_id res chain seq x y z
N MET A 1 -18.89 -75.12 45.89
CA MET A 1 -18.50 -74.19 46.96
C MET A 1 -17.86 -72.97 46.30
N ALA A 2 -18.43 -71.77 46.54
CA ALA A 2 -18.02 -70.39 46.18
C ALA A 2 -17.82 -70.08 44.67
N SER A 3 -18.52 -69.11 44.04
CA SER A 3 -18.53 -67.62 44.22
C SER A 3 -17.13 -67.01 44.01
N MET A 4 -16.88 -65.86 43.34
CA MET A 4 -17.67 -64.78 42.74
C MET A 4 -16.70 -63.92 41.88
N GLU A 5 -17.20 -63.34 40.78
CA GLU A 5 -17.12 -61.93 40.29
C GLU A 5 -15.78 -61.14 40.40
N GLN A 6 -15.17 -60.67 39.29
CA GLN A 6 -15.39 -59.45 38.46
C GLN A 6 -14.55 -58.21 38.84
N GLU A 7 -14.24 -57.41 37.80
CA GLU A 7 -13.78 -56.01 37.71
C GLU A 7 -12.27 -55.74 37.49
N LYS A 8 -11.86 -55.33 36.27
CA LYS A 8 -11.87 -53.98 35.66
C LYS A 8 -10.83 -53.02 36.26
N GLY A 9 -9.94 -52.53 35.40
CA GLY A 9 -9.03 -51.46 35.74
C GLY A 9 -8.14 -51.05 34.57
N GLY A 10 -8.74 -50.45 33.54
CA GLY A 10 -7.97 -49.78 32.49
C GLY A 10 -7.22 -48.56 33.04
N LYS A 11 -6.09 -48.23 32.41
CA LYS A 11 -5.64 -46.85 32.21
C LYS A 11 -4.58 -46.80 31.11
N THR A 12 -5.05 -46.36 29.96
CA THR A 12 -4.33 -45.84 28.81
C THR A 12 -3.25 -44.85 29.25
N LEU A 13 -2.04 -45.02 28.72
CA LEU A 13 -0.94 -44.06 28.84
C LEU A 13 -1.37 -42.71 28.24
N PRO A 14 -1.11 -41.56 28.90
CA PRO A 14 -1.40 -40.27 28.31
C PRO A 14 -0.45 -40.02 27.15
N ASP A 15 -1.05 -39.80 25.98
CA ASP A 15 -0.46 -39.18 24.81
C ASP A 15 0.15 -37.83 25.20
N ARG A 16 1.49 -37.79 25.25
CA ARG A 16 2.23 -36.58 25.59
C ARG A 16 2.32 -35.77 24.31
N GLY A 17 1.30 -34.93 24.14
CA GLY A 17 1.06 -34.08 22.99
C GLY A 17 2.33 -33.46 22.43
N GLN A 18 2.42 -33.57 21.11
CA GLN A 18 3.27 -32.73 20.27
C GLN A 18 3.02 -31.28 20.66
N THR A 19 3.91 -30.76 21.50
CA THR A 19 3.92 -29.33 21.80
C THR A 19 4.66 -28.72 20.62
N GLU A 20 3.90 -28.40 19.57
CA GLU A 20 4.36 -27.52 18.52
C GLU A 20 4.87 -26.26 19.20
N SER A 21 6.19 -26.12 19.25
CA SER A 21 6.87 -24.90 19.65
C SER A 21 6.58 -23.82 18.61
N ARG A 22 5.38 -23.25 18.65
CA ARG A 22 5.05 -21.97 18.00
C ARG A 22 5.79 -20.90 18.78
N THR A 23 6.90 -20.46 18.23
CA THR A 23 7.61 -19.27 18.72
C THR A 23 6.62 -18.10 18.72
N LEU A 24 6.55 -17.39 19.84
CA LEU A 24 5.65 -16.25 20.11
C LEU A 24 5.84 -15.04 19.17
N PHE A 25 6.69 -15.15 18.15
CA PHE A 25 7.10 -14.05 17.26
C PHE A 25 7.00 -14.35 15.76
N GLN A 26 6.38 -15.47 15.35
CA GLN A 26 6.04 -15.69 13.95
C GLN A 26 4.54 -15.56 13.74
N THR A 27 4.05 -14.33 13.85
CA THR A 27 2.94 -13.93 12.99
C THR A 27 3.57 -13.72 11.63
N GLU A 28 3.36 -14.64 10.69
CA GLU A 28 3.57 -14.32 9.27
C GLU A 28 2.66 -13.12 8.98
N ALA A 29 3.23 -11.92 9.04
CA ALA A 29 2.60 -10.78 8.41
C ALA A 29 2.48 -11.21 6.94
N PRO A 30 1.26 -11.34 6.38
CA PRO A 30 1.13 -11.61 4.97
C PRO A 30 1.75 -10.40 4.27
N LEU A 31 3.01 -10.53 3.83
CA LEU A 31 3.66 -9.58 2.97
C LEU A 31 2.79 -9.59 1.71
N SER A 32 1.91 -8.61 1.64
CA SER A 32 0.95 -8.46 0.57
C SER A 32 1.72 -8.20 -0.71
N THR A 33 2.05 -9.26 -1.44
CA THR A 33 2.78 -9.22 -2.71
C THR A 33 1.99 -8.55 -3.84
N THR A 34 0.74 -8.15 -3.60
CA THR A 34 -0.08 -7.47 -4.59
C THR A 34 0.07 -5.96 -4.45
N ALA A 35 0.57 -5.31 -5.51
CA ALA A 35 0.66 -3.85 -5.58
C ALA A 35 -0.71 -3.16 -5.48
N PHE A 36 -1.78 -3.87 -5.84
CA PHE A 36 -3.14 -3.34 -5.81
C PHE A 36 -3.75 -3.30 -4.41
N TRP A 37 -4.55 -2.26 -4.17
CA TRP A 37 -5.33 -2.04 -2.96
C TRP A 37 -6.36 -3.14 -2.74
N LYS A 38 -6.45 -3.67 -1.52
CA LYS A 38 -7.37 -4.78 -1.17
C LYS A 38 -8.69 -4.34 -0.54
N GLY A 39 -8.95 -3.04 -0.44
CA GLY A 39 -10.13 -2.51 0.25
C GLY A 39 -9.83 -2.12 1.70
N GLN A 40 -10.88 -1.93 2.51
CA GLN A 40 -10.78 -1.30 3.84
C GLN A 40 -9.91 -2.05 4.87
N THR A 41 -9.62 -3.33 4.65
CA THR A 41 -8.77 -4.13 5.53
C THR A 41 -7.28 -4.02 5.19
N ASP A 42 -6.94 -3.35 4.10
CA ASP A 42 -5.57 -3.08 3.70
C ASP A 42 -5.01 -1.93 4.55
N ALA A 43 -3.90 -2.17 5.23
CA ALA A 43 -3.29 -1.19 6.15
C ALA A 43 -2.50 -0.08 5.43
N ARG A 44 -2.31 -0.20 4.11
CA ARG A 44 -1.58 0.76 3.29
C ARG A 44 -2.38 2.04 3.08
N ILE A 45 -1.76 3.05 2.47
CA ILE A 45 -2.48 4.23 2.00
C ILE A 45 -3.00 3.95 0.58
N PRO A 46 -4.31 4.05 0.31
CA PRO A 46 -4.84 3.94 -1.04
C PRO A 46 -4.27 5.04 -1.92
N LEU A 47 -3.72 4.64 -3.07
CA LEU A 47 -3.06 5.51 -4.03
C LEU A 47 -3.77 5.44 -5.39
N ARG A 48 -4.22 6.59 -5.90
CA ARG A 48 -4.76 6.72 -7.27
C ARG A 48 -3.75 7.43 -8.17
N ILE A 49 -3.59 6.93 -9.38
CA ILE A 49 -2.80 7.60 -10.43
C ILE A 49 -3.76 8.06 -11.52
N VAL A 50 -3.82 9.36 -11.72
CA VAL A 50 -4.78 10.02 -12.61
C VAL A 50 -4.08 11.01 -13.51
N THR A 51 -4.70 11.33 -14.64
CA THR A 51 -4.28 12.47 -15.46
C THR A 51 -4.66 13.79 -14.80
N MET A 52 -4.03 14.89 -15.22
CA MET A 52 -4.43 16.24 -14.81
C MET A 52 -5.93 16.50 -15.02
N ALA A 53 -6.49 16.04 -16.14
CA ALA A 53 -7.92 16.20 -16.45
C ALA A 53 -8.83 15.32 -15.57
N GLU A 54 -8.36 14.16 -15.12
CA GLU A 54 -9.11 13.29 -14.20
C GLU A 54 -9.03 13.80 -12.76
N SER A 55 -7.93 14.46 -12.38
CA SER A 55 -7.70 14.95 -11.01
C SER A 55 -8.77 15.92 -10.52
N GLN A 56 -9.40 16.68 -11.44
CA GLN A 56 -10.47 17.63 -11.10
C GLN A 56 -11.73 16.94 -10.57
N PHE A 57 -11.95 15.68 -10.91
CA PHE A 57 -13.12 14.87 -10.51
C PHE A 57 -12.84 13.97 -9.31
N CYS A 58 -11.61 14.00 -8.76
CA CYS A 58 -11.26 13.19 -7.61
C CYS A 58 -11.91 13.72 -6.33
N VAL A 59 -12.33 12.81 -5.46
CA VAL A 59 -12.71 13.13 -4.08
C VAL A 59 -11.46 13.64 -3.35
N ARG A 60 -11.54 14.83 -2.76
CA ARG A 60 -10.42 15.54 -2.12
C ARG A 60 -10.36 15.35 -0.60
N ASP A 61 -11.42 14.81 0.00
CA ASP A 61 -11.52 14.60 1.44
C ASP A 61 -10.44 13.65 1.95
N ASP A 62 -9.74 14.09 3.00
CA ASP A 62 -8.60 13.39 3.59
C ASP A 62 -7.53 12.97 2.57
N ALA A 63 -7.37 13.70 1.46
CA ALA A 63 -6.48 13.32 0.37
C ALA A 63 -5.32 14.31 0.20
N VAL A 64 -4.11 13.76 0.05
CA VAL A 64 -2.97 14.51 -0.49
C VAL A 64 -2.96 14.41 -2.01
N ALA A 65 -2.82 15.54 -2.70
CA ALA A 65 -2.54 15.58 -4.12
C ALA A 65 -1.05 15.76 -4.38
N ILE A 66 -0.52 14.97 -5.32
CA ILE A 66 0.87 14.99 -5.74
C ILE A 66 0.87 15.30 -7.23
N PHE A 67 1.31 16.50 -7.59
CA PHE A 67 1.43 16.89 -8.99
C PHE A 67 2.83 16.56 -9.51
N VAL A 68 2.89 15.69 -10.51
CA VAL A 68 4.12 15.22 -11.14
C VAL A 68 4.41 16.05 -12.37
N ASN A 69 5.51 16.82 -12.37
CA ASN A 69 5.94 17.67 -13.48
C ASN A 69 4.87 18.63 -14.02
N ASN A 70 3.90 18.97 -13.18
CA ASN A 70 2.78 19.85 -13.51
C ASN A 70 2.53 20.75 -12.30
N GLU A 71 2.03 21.95 -12.57
CA GLU A 71 1.50 22.81 -11.53
C GLU A 71 0.11 22.33 -11.12
N CYS A 72 -0.26 22.60 -9.86
CA CYS A 72 -1.64 22.40 -9.43
C CYS A 72 -2.50 23.37 -10.26
N PRO A 73 -3.57 22.92 -10.90
CA PRO A 73 -4.50 23.85 -11.54
C PRO A 73 -5.13 24.68 -10.42
N SER A 74 -4.63 25.90 -10.25
CA SER A 74 -5.27 26.91 -9.41
C SER A 74 -6.64 27.16 -10.01
N GLU A 75 -7.68 27.16 -9.17
CA GLU A 75 -9.07 27.43 -9.53
C GLU A 75 -9.85 26.22 -10.07
N ARG A 76 -10.43 25.44 -9.14
CA ARG A 76 -11.83 24.96 -9.17
C ARG A 76 -12.08 23.99 -8.00
N GLY A 77 -12.81 24.49 -6.99
CA GLY A 77 -13.65 23.75 -6.03
C GLY A 77 -12.97 22.77 -5.08
N GLY A 78 -12.88 23.12 -3.80
CA GLY A 78 -12.43 22.26 -2.69
C GLY A 78 -10.91 22.19 -2.56
N GLU A 79 -10.36 22.62 -1.44
CA GLU A 79 -8.92 22.53 -1.20
C GLU A 79 -8.55 21.08 -0.90
N TRP A 80 -7.53 20.56 -1.60
CA TRP A 80 -6.88 19.32 -1.18
C TRP A 80 -6.39 19.49 0.25
N LEU A 81 -6.44 18.42 1.06
CA LEU A 81 -5.95 18.48 2.43
C LEU A 81 -4.47 18.88 2.48
N GLU A 82 -3.71 18.40 1.51
CA GLU A 82 -2.31 18.75 1.31
C GLU A 82 -2.00 18.70 -0.19
N ILE A 83 -1.20 19.64 -0.67
CA ILE A 83 -0.68 19.63 -2.04
C ILE A 83 0.83 19.49 -1.97
N LYS A 84 1.37 18.51 -2.70
CA LYS A 84 2.80 18.35 -2.91
C LYS A 84 3.11 18.38 -4.39
N HIS A 85 4.30 18.86 -4.70
CA HIS A 85 4.84 18.89 -6.05
C HIS A 85 6.07 18.01 -6.11
N TRP A 86 6.13 17.19 -7.15
CA TRP A 86 7.34 16.46 -7.49
C TRP A 86 7.74 16.81 -8.92
N SER A 87 9.00 17.18 -9.08
CA SER A 87 9.60 17.46 -10.37
C SER A 87 10.80 16.54 -10.56
N GLY A 88 10.79 15.78 -11.65
CA GLY A 88 11.82 14.79 -11.91
C GLY A 88 11.56 14.04 -13.21
N ILE A 89 12.50 13.18 -13.59
CA ILE A 89 12.41 12.47 -14.86
C ILE A 89 11.59 11.19 -14.66
N ILE A 90 10.50 11.06 -15.41
CA ILE A 90 9.73 9.82 -15.51
C ILE A 90 10.34 8.97 -16.63
N THR A 91 11.11 7.94 -16.27
CA THR A 91 11.60 6.93 -17.23
C THR A 91 11.12 5.55 -16.81
N SER A 92 10.59 4.78 -17.76
CA SER A 92 10.16 3.39 -17.54
C SER A 92 11.31 2.38 -17.55
N LYS A 93 12.55 2.85 -17.76
CA LYS A 93 13.75 2.00 -17.91
C LYS A 93 14.65 2.11 -16.68
N SER A 94 14.19 1.61 -15.53
CA SER A 94 15.13 1.16 -14.50
C SER A 94 15.55 -0.28 -14.84
N GLN A 95 16.80 -0.47 -15.26
CA GLN A 95 17.36 -1.80 -15.58
C GLN A 95 17.39 -2.78 -14.38
N HIS A 96 17.03 -2.32 -13.19
CA HIS A 96 16.93 -3.09 -11.95
C HIS A 96 15.70 -2.65 -11.13
N GLY A 97 15.22 -3.50 -10.22
CA GLY A 97 14.16 -3.13 -9.26
C GLY A 97 14.59 -1.96 -8.37
N GLY A 98 13.64 -1.10 -7.97
CA GLY A 98 13.87 0.23 -7.37
C GLY A 98 14.65 0.31 -6.04
N GLY A 99 15.22 -0.80 -5.55
CA GLY A 99 16.00 -0.87 -4.31
C GLY A 99 17.49 -0.55 -4.45
N CYS A 100 18.01 -0.35 -5.68
CA CYS A 100 19.43 -0.10 -5.88
C CYS A 100 19.75 1.41 -5.93
N LEU A 101 20.71 1.86 -5.11
CA LEU A 101 21.15 3.26 -5.00
C LEU A 101 21.54 3.90 -6.34
N CYS A 102 21.97 3.11 -7.33
CA CYS A 102 22.33 3.58 -8.68
C CYS A 102 21.13 3.83 -9.60
N CYS A 103 19.98 3.18 -9.37
CA CYS A 103 18.76 3.32 -10.17
C CYS A 103 17.76 4.29 -9.52
N SER A 104 17.81 4.40 -8.20
CA SER A 104 17.20 5.47 -7.45
C SER A 104 18.06 6.73 -7.63
N GLY A 105 17.95 7.42 -8.76
CA GLY A 105 18.43 8.80 -8.86
C GLY A 105 17.99 9.59 -7.63
N LEU A 106 18.79 10.57 -7.19
CA LEU A 106 18.51 11.39 -6.01
C LEU A 106 17.10 12.01 -6.03
N ASP A 107 16.45 12.03 -7.20
CA ASP A 107 15.15 12.66 -7.46
C ASP A 107 14.01 11.66 -7.74
N GLY A 108 14.14 10.36 -7.49
CA GLY A 108 13.11 9.37 -7.87
C GLY A 108 11.76 9.53 -7.17
N LEU A 109 10.65 9.37 -7.91
CA LEU A 109 9.28 9.48 -7.37
C LEU A 109 9.02 8.53 -6.19
N GLY A 110 9.60 7.32 -6.20
CA GLY A 110 9.47 6.38 -5.09
C GLY A 110 10.06 6.91 -3.77
N ARG A 111 11.23 7.57 -3.82
CA ARG A 111 11.82 8.21 -2.63
C ARG A 111 10.96 9.35 -2.11
N PHE A 112 10.41 10.14 -3.01
CA PHE A 112 9.48 11.20 -2.65
C PHE A 112 8.24 10.65 -1.93
N LEU A 113 7.66 9.55 -2.41
CA LEU A 113 6.52 8.89 -1.76
C LEU A 113 6.90 8.30 -0.40
N ILE A 114 8.08 7.70 -0.28
CA ILE A 114 8.58 7.20 1.01
C ILE A 114 8.76 8.35 2.01
N ALA A 115 9.33 9.48 1.59
CA ALA A 115 9.48 10.67 2.42
C ALA A 115 8.11 11.22 2.86
N LEU A 116 7.15 11.30 1.94
CA LEU A 116 5.78 11.73 2.24
C LEU A 116 5.08 10.80 3.25
N PHE A 117 5.26 9.49 3.12
CA PHE A 117 4.76 8.54 4.12
C PHE A 117 5.39 8.79 5.50
N GLN A 118 6.69 9.06 5.56
CA GLN A 118 7.40 9.35 6.80
C GLN A 118 6.96 10.68 7.43
N GLU A 119 6.74 11.72 6.63
CA GLU A 119 6.15 12.99 7.07
C GLU A 119 4.81 12.74 7.76
N ARG A 120 3.93 11.98 7.11
CA ARG A 120 2.63 11.59 7.66
C ARG A 120 2.76 10.80 8.96
N ALA A 121 3.62 9.78 8.99
CA ALA A 121 3.80 8.94 10.18
C ALA A 121 4.37 9.72 11.37
N ARG A 122 5.15 10.78 11.12
CA ARG A 122 5.73 11.66 12.15
C ARG A 122 4.82 12.85 12.51
N GLY A 123 3.69 13.03 11.83
CA GLY A 123 2.82 14.19 12.02
C GLY A 123 3.42 15.52 11.53
N MET A 124 4.32 15.48 10.54
CA MET A 124 4.96 16.66 9.95
C MET A 124 4.17 17.23 8.75
N CYS A 125 3.02 16.64 8.42
CA CYS A 125 2.08 17.14 7.43
C CYS A 125 0.64 16.92 7.92
N ASN A 126 -0.35 17.48 7.22
CA ASN A 126 -1.74 17.15 7.48
C ASN A 126 -1.98 15.64 7.31
N PHE A 127 -2.73 15.04 8.23
CA PHE A 127 -2.95 13.60 8.22
C PHE A 127 -3.95 13.20 7.14
N PHE A 128 -3.44 12.77 5.98
CA PHE A 128 -4.27 12.25 4.89
C PHE A 128 -4.52 10.74 5.03
N ARG A 129 -5.65 10.27 4.53
CA ARG A 129 -6.00 8.84 4.39
C ARG A 129 -5.88 8.35 2.96
N ASN A 130 -5.90 9.26 1.98
CA ASN A 130 -5.83 8.94 0.56
C ASN A 130 -4.67 9.70 -0.09
N ALA A 131 -4.09 9.12 -1.14
CA ALA A 131 -3.11 9.80 -1.98
C ALA A 131 -3.54 9.77 -3.44
N VAL A 132 -3.36 10.90 -4.13
CA VAL A 132 -3.66 11.04 -5.57
C VAL A 132 -2.44 11.60 -6.27
N ILE A 133 -1.89 10.86 -7.23
CA ILE A 133 -0.85 11.35 -8.13
C ILE A 133 -1.54 11.83 -9.41
N ALA A 134 -1.37 13.11 -9.73
CA ALA A 134 -1.81 13.74 -10.96
C ALA A 134 -0.61 13.98 -11.88
N CYS A 135 -0.65 13.43 -13.09
CA CYS A 135 0.42 13.58 -14.08
C CYS A 135 -0.15 13.87 -15.48
N SER A 136 0.71 14.13 -16.47
CA SER A 136 0.25 14.21 -17.85
C SER A 136 -0.27 12.85 -18.35
N SER A 137 -1.15 12.87 -19.35
CA SER A 137 -1.63 11.64 -20.00
C SER A 137 -0.49 10.81 -20.60
N THR A 138 0.54 11.47 -21.12
CA THR A 138 1.74 10.82 -21.69
C THR A 138 2.63 10.16 -20.65
N GLN A 139 2.54 10.55 -19.38
CA GLN A 139 3.36 10.02 -18.30
C GLN A 139 2.65 8.94 -17.47
N LYS A 140 1.31 8.82 -17.57
CA LYS A 140 0.50 7.99 -16.67
C LYS A 140 0.98 6.54 -16.59
N ASP A 141 1.19 5.89 -17.73
CA ASP A 141 1.63 4.48 -17.77
C ASP A 141 3.04 4.32 -17.19
N ALA A 142 3.95 5.23 -17.51
CA ALA A 142 5.32 5.19 -16.99
C ALA A 142 5.38 5.46 -15.47
N VAL A 143 4.48 6.31 -14.94
CA VAL A 143 4.32 6.49 -13.48
C VAL A 143 3.80 5.20 -12.85
N ILE A 144 2.76 4.57 -13.44
CA ILE A 144 2.23 3.29 -12.96
C ILE A 144 3.35 2.23 -12.91
N ASP A 145 4.09 2.05 -13.99
CA ASP A 145 5.20 1.08 -14.08
C ASP A 145 6.28 1.35 -13.02
N MET A 146 6.62 2.62 -12.79
CA MET A 146 7.58 3.01 -11.78
C MET A 146 7.09 2.67 -10.36
N ILE A 147 5.81 2.89 -10.06
CA ILE A 147 5.23 2.52 -8.77
C ILE A 147 5.20 1.00 -8.61
N LEU A 148 4.77 0.27 -9.64
CA LEU A 148 4.68 -1.20 -9.61
C LEU A 148 6.05 -1.88 -9.46
N SER A 149 7.12 -1.26 -9.97
CA SER A 149 8.49 -1.77 -9.85
C SER A 149 9.18 -1.44 -8.53
N ASP A 150 8.59 -0.59 -7.68
CA ASP A 150 9.10 -0.24 -6.36
C ASP A 150 8.35 -1.01 -5.26
N SER A 151 9.00 -2.06 -4.75
CA SER A 151 8.45 -2.92 -3.70
C SER A 151 8.24 -2.20 -2.37
N VAL A 152 9.04 -1.17 -2.08
CA VAL A 152 8.89 -0.39 -0.84
C VAL A 152 7.67 0.49 -0.95
N VAL A 153 7.51 1.20 -2.08
CA VAL A 153 6.32 2.03 -2.31
C VAL A 153 5.06 1.18 -2.28
N THR A 154 5.05 0.03 -2.94
CA THR A 154 3.88 -0.88 -2.95
C THR A 154 3.62 -1.55 -1.60
N SER A 155 4.59 -1.57 -0.68
CA SER A 155 4.37 -1.99 0.71
C SER A 155 3.71 -0.91 1.58
N LEU A 156 3.82 0.37 1.20
CA LEU A 156 3.29 1.54 1.93
C LEU A 156 1.97 2.05 1.33
N TYR A 157 1.84 1.93 0.01
CA TYR A 157 0.73 2.41 -0.78
C TYR A 157 0.09 1.25 -1.54
N GLY A 158 -1.24 1.18 -1.52
CA GLY A 158 -1.98 0.22 -2.36
C GLY A 158 -2.55 0.93 -3.57
N LEU A 159 -2.13 0.51 -4.76
CA LEU A 159 -2.58 1.10 -6.00
C LEU A 159 -4.07 0.77 -6.22
N GLN A 160 -4.92 1.80 -6.26
CA GLN A 160 -6.30 1.62 -6.63
C GLN A 160 -6.40 1.44 -8.14
N PRO A 161 -7.06 0.39 -8.64
CA PRO A 161 -7.35 0.28 -10.05
C PRO A 161 -8.16 1.53 -10.43
N VAL A 162 -7.72 2.22 -11.49
CA VAL A 162 -8.51 3.30 -12.07
C VAL A 162 -9.66 2.61 -12.77
N SER A 163 -10.76 2.38 -12.05
CA SER A 163 -11.93 1.71 -12.61
C SER A 163 -12.41 2.51 -13.80
N GLY A 164 -12.08 2.05 -15.01
CA GLY A 164 -12.95 2.23 -16.15
C GLY A 164 -14.23 1.46 -15.84
N ARG A 165 -15.14 2.08 -15.06
CA ARG A 165 -16.46 1.62 -14.62
C ARG A 165 -16.49 0.75 -13.34
N PHE A 166 -17.45 1.08 -12.46
CA PHE A 166 -17.94 0.35 -11.28
C PHE A 166 -17.01 0.38 -10.03
N SER A 167 -17.43 0.66 -8.80
CA SER A 167 -18.76 0.80 -8.18
C SER A 167 -18.70 1.86 -7.07
N CYS A 168 -19.78 2.62 -6.90
CA CYS A 168 -20.07 3.28 -5.63
C CYS A 168 -20.66 2.21 -4.71
N ASP A 169 -19.93 1.76 -3.70
CA ASP A 169 -20.60 1.20 -2.53
C ASP A 169 -20.97 2.35 -1.61
N SER A 170 -22.24 2.30 -1.21
CA SER A 170 -23.03 3.37 -0.58
C SER A 170 -22.61 3.70 0.84
#